data_AF-A0AAN4IJM9-F1
#
_entry.id   AF-A0AAN4IJM9-F1
#
_cell.length_a   1.000
_cell.length_b   1.000
_cell.length_c   1.000
_cell.angle_alpha   90.00
_cell.angle_beta   90.00
_cell.angle_gamma   90.00
#
_symmetry.space_group_name_H-M   'P 1'
#
loop_
_entity.id
_entity.type
_entity.pdbx_description
1 polymer ?
#
loop_
_entity_poly.entity_id
_entity_poly.type
_entity_poly.pdbx_seq_one_letter_code
_entity_poly.pdbx_strand_id
1 'polypeptide(L)'
;MSHLDNGFRSLTLQRFPATDDVNPLQAWEAADEYLLQQLDDTEIRGPVLILNDAFGALSCALAEHKPYSIGDSYISELATRENLRLNGIDESSVKFLDSTADYPQQPGVVLIKVPKTLALLEQQLRALRKVVTPQTRIIAGAKARDIHTSTLELFEKVLGPTTTTLAWKKARLINCTFNEPPLADAPQTVSWKLEGTDWTIHNHANVFSRTGLDIGARFFMQHLPENLEGEIVDLGCGNGVIGLTLLDKNPQAKVVFVDESPMAVASSRLNVETNMPEALDRCEFMINNALSGVEPFRFNAVLCNPPFHQQHALTDNVAWEMFHHARRCLKINGELYIVANRHLDYFHKLKKIFGNCTTIATNNKFVVLKAVKLGRRR
;
A
#
# COMPACT_ATOMS: atom_id res chain seq x y z
N MET A 1 16.69 -6.24 -14.93
CA MET A 1 15.76 -5.47 -15.81
C MET A 1 14.89 -6.44 -16.59
N SER A 2 13.63 -6.08 -16.87
CA SER A 2 12.70 -6.95 -17.60
C SER A 2 12.26 -6.30 -18.90
N HIS A 3 12.09 -7.10 -19.96
CA HIS A 3 11.55 -6.63 -21.24
C HIS A 3 10.11 -7.11 -21.39
N LEU A 4 9.22 -6.21 -21.82
CA LEU A 4 7.86 -6.53 -22.24
C LEU A 4 7.73 -6.11 -23.71
N ASP A 5 7.52 -7.07 -24.58
CA ASP A 5 7.20 -6.83 -25.98
C ASP A 5 5.69 -7.06 -26.13
N ASN A 6 4.95 -5.99 -26.33
CA ASN A 6 3.56 -6.08 -26.80
C ASN A 6 3.56 -5.61 -28.26
N GLY A 7 2.57 -6.00 -29.07
CA GLY A 7 2.52 -5.62 -30.50
C GLY A 7 2.58 -4.11 -30.79
N PHE A 8 2.58 -3.26 -29.74
CA PHE A 8 2.70 -1.81 -29.79
C PHE A 8 4.14 -1.30 -29.52
N ARG A 9 4.88 -1.83 -28.52
CA ARG A 9 6.20 -1.36 -28.07
C ARG A 9 7.01 -2.43 -27.32
N SER A 10 8.34 -2.37 -27.46
CA SER A 10 9.29 -3.05 -26.57
C SER A 10 9.66 -2.13 -25.39
N LEU A 11 9.27 -2.51 -24.18
CA LEU A 11 9.46 -1.74 -22.95
C LEU A 11 10.55 -2.34 -22.07
N THR A 12 11.36 -1.48 -21.44
CA THR A 12 12.30 -1.85 -20.38
C THR A 12 11.70 -1.46 -19.03
N LEU A 13 11.36 -2.46 -18.21
CA LEU A 13 10.67 -2.27 -16.94
C LEU A 13 11.48 -2.80 -15.76
N GLN A 14 11.46 -2.07 -14.65
CA GLN A 14 12.09 -2.39 -13.37
C GLN A 14 11.08 -2.42 -12.22
N ARG A 15 11.38 -3.26 -11.24
CA ARG A 15 10.66 -3.28 -9.96
C ARG A 15 11.11 -2.11 -9.09
N PHE A 16 10.34 -1.84 -8.04
CA PHE A 16 10.73 -0.91 -6.99
C PHE A 16 10.70 -1.60 -5.62
N PRO A 17 11.80 -1.57 -4.86
CA PRO A 17 13.17 -1.28 -5.31
C PRO A 17 13.63 -2.22 -6.44
N ALA A 18 14.63 -1.81 -7.22
CA ALA A 18 15.15 -2.61 -8.33
C ALA A 18 15.68 -3.96 -7.83
N THR A 19 15.42 -5.03 -8.59
CA THR A 19 15.92 -6.38 -8.31
C THR A 19 17.01 -6.76 -9.31
N ASP A 20 17.90 -7.64 -8.89
CA ASP A 20 18.91 -8.25 -9.76
C ASP A 20 18.29 -9.24 -10.76
N ASP A 21 19.05 -9.58 -11.81
CA ASP A 21 18.57 -10.40 -12.93
C ASP A 21 18.34 -11.88 -12.56
N VAL A 22 18.78 -12.30 -11.37
CA VAL A 22 18.54 -13.65 -10.83
C VAL A 22 17.22 -13.76 -10.04
N ASN A 23 16.55 -12.64 -9.78
CA ASN A 23 15.26 -12.65 -9.08
C ASN A 23 14.13 -13.07 -10.03
N PRO A 24 13.35 -14.12 -9.70
CA PRO A 24 12.23 -14.54 -10.55
C PRO A 24 11.09 -13.50 -10.59
N LEU A 25 11.10 -12.51 -9.69
CA LEU A 25 10.12 -11.44 -9.67
C LEU A 25 10.51 -10.36 -10.68
N GLN A 26 9.59 -10.09 -11.60
CA GLN A 26 9.75 -9.08 -12.65
C GLN A 26 8.86 -7.87 -12.36
N ALA A 27 9.01 -6.80 -13.14
CA ALA A 27 8.17 -5.59 -13.05
C ALA A 27 6.76 -5.78 -13.62
N TRP A 28 6.55 -6.88 -14.33
CA TRP A 28 5.29 -7.29 -14.92
C TRP A 28 5.13 -8.80 -14.79
N GLU A 29 3.93 -9.29 -15.01
CA GLU A 29 3.62 -10.71 -15.07
C GLU A 29 2.70 -11.03 -16.25
N ALA A 30 2.53 -12.31 -16.58
CA ALA A 30 1.71 -12.73 -17.72
C ALA A 30 0.29 -12.13 -17.74
N ALA A 31 -0.28 -11.76 -16.59
CA ALA A 31 -1.58 -11.10 -16.54
C ALA A 31 -1.55 -9.69 -17.17
N ASP A 32 -0.45 -8.96 -17.05
CA ASP A 32 -0.31 -7.63 -17.66
C ASP A 32 -0.28 -7.73 -19.19
N GLU A 33 0.56 -8.61 -19.73
CA GLU A 33 0.64 -8.89 -21.17
C GLU A 33 -0.69 -9.45 -21.70
N TYR A 34 -1.36 -10.33 -20.94
CA TYR A 34 -2.63 -10.89 -21.38
C TYR A 34 -3.74 -9.84 -21.43
N LEU A 35 -3.76 -8.89 -20.48
CA LEU A 35 -4.67 -7.74 -20.51
C LEU A 35 -4.41 -6.86 -21.74
N LEU A 36 -3.14 -6.58 -22.06
CA LEU A 36 -2.78 -5.78 -23.23
C LEU A 36 -3.20 -6.45 -24.54
N GLN A 37 -3.01 -7.75 -24.67
CA GLN A 37 -3.44 -8.54 -25.84
C GLN A 37 -4.95 -8.45 -26.11
N GLN A 38 -5.76 -8.19 -25.08
CA GLN A 38 -7.19 -7.99 -25.31
C GLN A 38 -7.47 -6.72 -26.10
N LEU A 39 -6.55 -5.75 -26.09
CA LEU A 39 -6.72 -4.46 -26.73
C LEU A 39 -6.07 -4.38 -28.13
N ASP A 40 -5.29 -5.39 -28.57
CA ASP A 40 -4.55 -5.39 -29.84
C ASP A 40 -5.44 -5.04 -31.05
N ASP A 41 -6.64 -5.62 -31.12
CA ASP A 41 -7.60 -5.41 -32.22
C ASP A 41 -8.75 -4.45 -31.85
N THR A 42 -8.53 -3.55 -30.89
CA THR A 42 -9.60 -2.67 -30.35
C THR A 42 -9.24 -1.20 -30.49
N GLU A 43 -10.16 -0.41 -31.06
CA GLU A 43 -10.07 1.05 -31.00
C GLU A 43 -10.22 1.52 -29.53
N ILE A 44 -9.13 2.00 -28.94
CA ILE A 44 -9.12 2.48 -27.56
C ILE A 44 -9.70 3.90 -27.50
N ARG A 45 -10.90 4.02 -26.93
CA ARG A 45 -11.52 5.30 -26.59
C ARG A 45 -11.27 5.64 -25.12
N GLY A 46 -10.72 6.82 -24.85
CA GLY A 46 -10.51 7.28 -23.48
C GLY A 46 -11.81 7.76 -22.82
N PRO A 47 -11.84 7.95 -21.48
CA PRO A 47 -10.75 7.68 -20.53
C PRO A 47 -10.35 6.20 -20.43
N VAL A 48 -9.04 5.94 -20.23
CA VAL A 48 -8.50 4.62 -19.91
C VAL A 48 -8.17 4.58 -18.43
N LEU A 49 -8.83 3.70 -17.68
CA LEU A 49 -8.57 3.50 -16.25
C LEU A 49 -7.78 2.21 -16.05
N ILE A 50 -6.68 2.30 -15.31
CA ILE A 50 -5.82 1.16 -14.99
C ILE A 50 -5.75 1.06 -13.47
N LEU A 51 -6.29 0.00 -12.91
CA LEU A 51 -6.35 -0.20 -11.46
C LEU A 51 -5.27 -1.18 -11.01
N ASN A 52 -4.55 -0.79 -9.95
CA ASN A 52 -3.55 -1.61 -9.23
C ASN A 52 -2.37 -2.07 -10.11
N ASP A 53 -1.91 -1.23 -11.03
CA ASP A 53 -0.73 -1.47 -11.85
C ASP A 53 0.55 -1.34 -11.00
N ALA A 54 1.06 -2.48 -10.53
CA ALA A 54 2.04 -2.56 -9.46
C ALA A 54 3.37 -1.84 -9.75
N PHE A 55 3.81 -1.80 -11.01
CA PHE A 55 5.06 -1.13 -11.40
C PHE A 55 4.89 -0.32 -12.70
N GLY A 56 3.67 -0.01 -13.10
CA GLY A 56 3.43 0.84 -14.26
C GLY A 56 3.54 0.14 -15.61
N ALA A 57 3.46 -1.20 -15.67
CA ALA A 57 3.65 -1.95 -16.91
C ALA A 57 2.54 -1.60 -17.93
N LEU A 58 1.29 -1.62 -17.49
CA LEU A 58 0.13 -1.26 -18.31
C LEU A 58 0.11 0.25 -18.59
N SER A 59 0.48 1.05 -17.60
CA SER A 59 0.53 2.51 -17.70
C SER A 59 1.55 2.97 -18.74
N CYS A 60 2.75 2.36 -18.77
CA CYS A 60 3.77 2.63 -19.79
C CYS A 60 3.31 2.16 -21.17
N ALA A 61 2.73 0.96 -21.26
CA ALA A 61 2.24 0.41 -22.52
C ALA A 61 1.13 1.25 -23.17
N LEU A 62 0.27 1.86 -22.35
CA LEU A 62 -0.88 2.63 -22.81
C LEU A 62 -0.70 4.15 -22.69
N ALA A 63 0.54 4.62 -22.46
CA ALA A 63 0.82 6.04 -22.17
C ALA A 63 0.32 7.02 -23.25
N GLU A 64 0.29 6.60 -24.53
CA GLU A 64 -0.24 7.42 -25.63
C GLU A 64 -1.72 7.78 -25.45
N HIS A 65 -2.48 6.95 -24.72
CA HIS A 65 -3.90 7.17 -24.40
C HIS A 65 -4.13 7.99 -23.13
N LYS A 66 -3.06 8.50 -22.52
CA LYS A 66 -3.06 9.30 -21.30
C LYS A 66 -3.83 8.66 -20.14
N PRO A 67 -3.47 7.43 -19.72
CA PRO A 67 -4.26 6.65 -18.79
C PRO A 67 -4.28 7.26 -17.39
N TYR A 68 -5.32 6.92 -16.65
CA TYR A 68 -5.43 7.15 -15.22
C TYR A 68 -4.99 5.88 -14.49
N SER A 69 -3.86 5.94 -13.79
CA SER A 69 -3.36 4.86 -12.93
C SER A 69 -3.95 5.06 -11.53
N ILE A 70 -4.86 4.18 -11.16
CA ILE A 70 -5.65 4.26 -9.93
C ILE A 70 -5.19 3.16 -8.97
N GLY A 71 -4.92 3.51 -7.71
CA GLY A 71 -4.49 2.53 -6.72
C GLY A 71 -4.38 3.06 -5.31
N ASP A 72 -3.82 2.23 -4.44
CA ASP A 72 -3.58 2.54 -3.03
C ASP A 72 -2.12 2.28 -2.64
N SER A 73 -1.19 2.62 -3.53
CA SER A 73 0.25 2.44 -3.28
C SER A 73 1.04 3.54 -3.95
N TYR A 74 1.67 4.36 -3.12
CA TYR A 74 2.63 5.36 -3.57
C TYR A 74 3.90 4.71 -4.17
N ILE A 75 4.24 3.49 -3.75
CA ILE A 75 5.34 2.71 -4.35
C ILE A 75 5.04 2.40 -5.81
N SER A 76 3.81 2.04 -6.16
CA SER A 76 3.40 1.82 -7.55
C SER A 76 3.54 3.09 -8.40
N GLU A 77 3.21 4.26 -7.85
CA GLU A 77 3.43 5.55 -8.53
C GLU A 77 4.92 5.80 -8.77
N LEU A 78 5.77 5.67 -7.74
CA LEU A 78 7.22 5.86 -7.86
C LEU A 78 7.83 4.90 -8.90
N ALA A 79 7.43 3.63 -8.87
CA ALA A 79 7.85 2.62 -9.84
C ALA A 79 7.42 2.97 -11.25
N THR A 80 6.17 3.44 -11.42
CA THR A 80 5.64 3.85 -12.72
C THR A 80 6.42 5.03 -13.27
N ARG A 81 6.68 6.07 -12.47
CA ARG A 81 7.47 7.24 -12.89
C ARG A 81 8.88 6.85 -13.33
N GLU A 82 9.53 5.96 -12.59
CA GLU A 82 10.84 5.42 -12.98
C GLU A 82 10.76 4.70 -14.33
N ASN A 83 9.78 3.82 -14.51
CA ASN A 83 9.61 3.07 -15.75
C ASN A 83 9.21 3.96 -16.94
N LEU A 84 8.44 5.03 -16.73
CA LEU A 84 8.19 6.04 -17.77
C LEU A 84 9.50 6.69 -18.21
N ARG A 85 10.34 7.13 -17.26
CA ARG A 85 11.66 7.72 -17.53
C ARG A 85 12.59 6.76 -18.26
N LEU A 86 12.64 5.49 -17.85
CA LEU A 86 13.47 4.46 -18.50
C LEU A 86 13.08 4.21 -19.96
N ASN A 87 11.83 4.48 -20.34
CA ASN A 87 11.33 4.30 -21.71
C ASN A 87 11.20 5.62 -22.48
N GLY A 88 11.73 6.74 -21.95
CA GLY A 88 11.63 8.05 -22.60
C GLY A 88 10.20 8.57 -22.74
N ILE A 89 9.29 8.13 -21.88
CA ILE A 89 7.88 8.53 -21.86
C ILE A 89 7.74 9.69 -20.86
N ASP A 90 7.06 10.77 -21.26
CA ASP A 90 6.80 11.92 -20.39
C ASP A 90 5.94 11.49 -19.20
N GLU A 91 6.36 11.83 -17.98
CA GLU A 91 5.62 11.50 -16.75
C GLU A 91 4.19 12.09 -16.74
N SER A 92 3.96 13.20 -17.43
CA SER A 92 2.63 13.82 -17.56
C SER A 92 1.65 12.99 -18.42
N SER A 93 2.15 11.95 -19.10
CA SER A 93 1.31 11.01 -19.85
C SER A 93 0.44 10.16 -18.93
N VAL A 94 0.83 9.93 -17.68
CA VAL A 94 0.06 9.12 -16.73
C VAL A 94 -0.46 10.00 -15.60
N LYS A 95 -1.77 9.90 -15.32
CA LYS A 95 -2.41 10.61 -14.21
C LYS A 95 -2.60 9.64 -13.06
N PHE A 96 -2.01 9.91 -11.91
CA PHE A 96 -2.18 9.08 -10.71
C PHE A 96 -3.39 9.53 -9.91
N LEU A 97 -4.18 8.57 -9.43
CA LEU A 97 -5.35 8.80 -8.59
C LEU A 97 -5.39 7.80 -7.44
N ASP A 98 -5.71 8.29 -6.24
CA ASP A 98 -6.00 7.42 -5.11
C ASP A 98 -7.29 6.63 -5.36
N SER A 99 -7.34 5.40 -4.84
CA SER A 99 -8.50 4.51 -4.99
C SER A 99 -9.78 5.08 -4.36
N THR A 100 -9.68 6.06 -3.45
CA THR A 100 -10.82 6.75 -2.84
C THR A 100 -11.26 8.02 -3.58
N ALA A 101 -10.51 8.47 -4.59
CA ALA A 101 -10.86 9.66 -5.37
C ALA A 101 -12.08 9.40 -6.28
N ASP A 102 -12.68 10.49 -6.79
CA ASP A 102 -13.68 10.39 -7.85
C ASP A 102 -13.02 9.99 -9.18
N TYR A 103 -13.57 8.97 -9.83
CA TYR A 103 -13.01 8.44 -11.07
C TYR A 103 -13.49 9.24 -12.29
N PRO A 104 -12.71 9.28 -13.40
CA PRO A 104 -13.16 9.90 -14.64
C PRO A 104 -14.46 9.27 -15.17
N GLN A 105 -15.41 10.12 -15.57
CA GLN A 105 -16.71 9.70 -16.08
C GLN A 105 -16.61 8.99 -17.43
N GLN A 106 -17.49 8.02 -17.66
CA GLN A 106 -17.67 7.30 -18.93
C GLN A 106 -16.36 6.77 -19.54
N PRO A 107 -15.54 6.01 -18.77
CA PRO A 107 -14.33 5.41 -19.32
C PRO A 107 -14.67 4.46 -20.47
N GLY A 108 -13.90 4.50 -21.55
CA GLY A 108 -14.05 3.53 -22.63
C GLY A 108 -13.39 2.20 -22.29
N VAL A 109 -12.31 2.21 -21.52
CA VAL A 109 -11.57 1.01 -21.11
C VAL A 109 -11.24 1.06 -19.61
N VAL A 110 -11.45 -0.06 -18.93
CA VAL A 110 -11.05 -0.29 -17.55
C VAL A 110 -10.26 -1.59 -17.47
N LEU A 111 -8.98 -1.49 -17.12
CA LEU A 111 -8.10 -2.63 -16.84
C LEU A 111 -7.89 -2.75 -15.34
N ILE A 112 -8.10 -3.93 -14.78
CA ILE A 112 -7.98 -4.17 -13.33
C ILE A 112 -6.97 -5.27 -13.09
N LYS A 113 -5.86 -4.96 -12.41
CA LYS A 113 -5.09 -6.01 -11.73
C LYS A 113 -5.84 -6.37 -10.45
N VAL A 114 -6.31 -7.61 -10.34
CA VAL A 114 -7.08 -8.03 -9.16
C VAL A 114 -6.21 -7.83 -7.91
N PRO A 115 -6.63 -6.99 -6.95
CA PRO A 115 -5.82 -6.72 -5.77
C PRO A 115 -5.79 -7.94 -4.84
N LYS A 116 -4.87 -7.93 -3.88
CA LYS A 116 -4.71 -9.02 -2.92
C LYS A 116 -5.92 -9.20 -2.00
N THR A 117 -6.71 -8.14 -1.78
CA THR A 117 -7.82 -8.14 -0.83
C THR A 117 -9.16 -7.92 -1.54
N LEU A 118 -10.16 -8.74 -1.22
CA LEU A 118 -11.52 -8.56 -1.74
C LEU A 118 -12.14 -7.23 -1.29
N ALA A 119 -11.77 -6.71 -0.13
CA ALA A 119 -12.27 -5.44 0.36
C ALA A 119 -11.86 -4.27 -0.54
N LEU A 120 -10.59 -4.20 -0.96
CA LEU A 120 -10.13 -3.20 -1.93
C LEU A 120 -10.83 -3.37 -3.28
N LEU A 121 -10.96 -4.62 -3.77
CA LEU A 121 -11.69 -4.88 -5.00
C LEU A 121 -13.15 -4.40 -4.90
N GLU A 122 -13.87 -4.70 -3.81
CA GLU A 122 -15.26 -4.26 -3.65
C GLU A 122 -15.38 -2.73 -3.67
N GLN A 123 -14.49 -2.03 -2.94
CA GLN A 123 -14.48 -0.57 -2.94
C GLN A 123 -14.23 -0.01 -4.35
N GLN A 124 -13.26 -0.56 -5.08
CA GLN A 124 -12.92 -0.13 -6.44
C GLN A 124 -14.04 -0.40 -7.44
N LEU A 125 -14.70 -1.57 -7.36
CA LEU A 125 -15.85 -1.87 -8.21
C LEU A 125 -17.03 -0.95 -7.90
N ARG A 126 -17.26 -0.60 -6.63
CA ARG A 126 -18.29 0.38 -6.24
C ARG A 126 -17.96 1.79 -6.72
N ALA A 127 -16.68 2.18 -6.76
CA ALA A 127 -16.25 3.45 -7.36
C ALA A 127 -16.43 3.43 -8.88
N LEU A 128 -16.05 2.34 -9.55
CA LEU A 128 -16.26 2.14 -11.00
C LEU A 128 -17.74 2.17 -11.36
N ARG A 129 -18.62 1.55 -10.56
CA ARG A 129 -20.08 1.53 -10.78
C ARG A 129 -20.66 2.93 -11.01
N LYS A 130 -20.07 3.97 -10.41
CA LYS A 130 -20.54 5.36 -10.53
C LYS A 130 -20.21 6.01 -11.88
N VAL A 131 -19.29 5.43 -12.66
CA VAL A 131 -18.70 6.10 -13.83
C VAL A 131 -18.77 5.26 -15.11
N VAL A 132 -18.80 3.94 -15.00
CA VAL A 132 -18.84 3.03 -16.17
C VAL A 132 -20.22 3.03 -16.83
N THR A 133 -20.25 2.69 -18.11
CA THR A 133 -21.47 2.49 -18.89
C THR A 133 -21.53 1.07 -19.44
N PRO A 134 -22.66 0.61 -20.00
CA PRO A 134 -22.72 -0.67 -20.71
C PRO A 134 -21.77 -0.78 -21.91
N GLN A 135 -21.23 0.35 -22.40
CA GLN A 135 -20.24 0.41 -23.48
C GLN A 135 -18.79 0.36 -22.98
N THR A 136 -18.56 0.56 -21.68
CA THR A 136 -17.22 0.46 -21.10
C THR A 136 -16.71 -0.97 -21.23
N ARG A 137 -15.50 -1.12 -21.76
CA ARG A 137 -14.82 -2.41 -21.79
C ARG A 137 -14.08 -2.66 -20.48
N ILE A 138 -14.59 -3.58 -19.67
CA ILE A 138 -14.07 -3.88 -18.33
C ILE A 138 -13.38 -5.25 -18.34
N ILE A 139 -12.07 -5.26 -18.08
CA ILE A 139 -11.26 -6.47 -18.08
C ILE A 139 -10.41 -6.52 -16.82
N ALA A 140 -10.50 -7.61 -16.07
CA ALA A 140 -9.64 -7.85 -14.91
C ALA A 140 -8.68 -9.01 -15.18
N GLY A 141 -7.46 -8.93 -14.66
CA GLY A 141 -6.42 -9.93 -14.86
C GLY A 141 -5.62 -10.19 -13.59
N ALA A 142 -5.31 -11.46 -13.36
CA ALA A 142 -4.43 -11.92 -12.29
C ALA A 142 -3.84 -13.30 -12.63
N LYS A 143 -3.03 -13.86 -11.73
CA LYS A 143 -2.68 -15.28 -11.82
C LYS A 143 -3.96 -16.10 -11.70
N ALA A 144 -4.06 -17.17 -12.48
CA ALA A 144 -5.25 -18.00 -12.54
C ALA A 144 -5.67 -18.57 -11.17
N ARG A 145 -4.71 -18.79 -10.26
CA ARG A 145 -4.96 -19.26 -8.89
C ARG A 145 -5.52 -18.19 -7.95
N ASP A 146 -5.35 -16.91 -8.29
CA ASP A 146 -5.79 -15.76 -7.49
C ASP A 146 -7.19 -15.28 -7.94
N ILE A 147 -7.77 -15.90 -8.98
CA ILE A 147 -9.16 -15.70 -9.41
C ILE A 147 -10.02 -16.79 -8.78
N HIS A 148 -10.79 -16.40 -7.77
CA HIS A 148 -11.68 -17.28 -7.03
C HIS A 148 -13.14 -17.04 -7.42
N THR A 149 -14.03 -17.96 -7.03
CA THR A 149 -15.48 -17.78 -7.22
C THR A 149 -15.97 -16.48 -6.56
N SER A 150 -15.46 -16.16 -5.37
CA SER A 150 -15.76 -14.91 -4.66
C SER A 150 -15.34 -13.65 -5.43
N THR A 151 -14.30 -13.73 -6.27
CA THR A 151 -13.92 -12.64 -7.17
C THR A 151 -15.01 -12.40 -8.20
N LEU A 152 -15.48 -13.46 -8.88
CA LEU A 152 -16.53 -13.37 -9.90
C LEU A 152 -17.87 -12.90 -9.31
N GLU A 153 -18.29 -13.50 -8.19
CA GLU A 153 -19.50 -13.12 -7.46
C GLU A 153 -19.49 -11.62 -7.09
N LEU A 154 -18.31 -11.07 -6.79
CA LEU A 154 -18.18 -9.65 -6.46
C LEU A 154 -18.36 -8.74 -7.68
N PHE A 155 -17.81 -9.12 -8.85
CA PHE A 155 -18.08 -8.42 -10.11
C PHE A 155 -19.56 -8.48 -10.47
N GLU A 156 -20.18 -9.67 -10.36
CA GLU A 156 -21.59 -9.87 -10.70
C GLU A 156 -22.53 -9.13 -9.76
N LYS A 157 -22.19 -9.07 -8.47
CA LYS A 157 -22.92 -8.30 -7.47
C LYS A 157 -22.85 -6.79 -7.73
N VAL A 158 -21.68 -6.28 -8.12
CA VAL A 158 -21.45 -4.81 -8.13
C VAL A 158 -21.62 -4.19 -9.51
N LEU A 159 -21.16 -4.85 -10.56
CA LEU A 159 -21.11 -4.32 -11.92
C LEU A 159 -22.01 -5.06 -12.90
N GLY A 160 -21.93 -6.40 -12.93
CA GLY A 160 -22.73 -7.20 -13.85
C GLY A 160 -22.08 -8.52 -14.30
N PRO A 161 -22.73 -9.24 -15.24
CA PRO A 161 -22.36 -10.60 -15.60
C PRO A 161 -20.91 -10.72 -16.06
N THR A 162 -20.28 -11.82 -15.70
CA THR A 162 -18.88 -12.09 -16.05
C THR A 162 -18.71 -13.23 -17.04
N THR A 163 -17.67 -13.15 -17.84
CA THR A 163 -17.10 -14.30 -18.57
C THR A 163 -15.62 -14.41 -18.24
N THR A 164 -15.04 -15.60 -18.42
CA THR A 164 -13.61 -15.81 -18.16
C THR A 164 -12.91 -16.37 -19.38
N THR A 165 -11.65 -16.01 -19.53
CA THR A 165 -10.79 -16.59 -20.57
C THR A 165 -10.22 -17.94 -20.14
N LEU A 166 -9.61 -18.64 -21.09
CA LEU A 166 -8.73 -19.77 -20.79
C LEU A 166 -7.48 -19.29 -20.04
N ALA A 167 -6.85 -20.17 -19.27
CA ALA A 167 -5.58 -19.85 -18.64
C ALA A 167 -4.48 -19.73 -19.71
N TRP A 168 -3.65 -18.70 -19.60
CA TRP A 168 -2.52 -18.46 -20.48
C TRP A 168 -1.30 -18.03 -19.67
N LYS A 169 -0.18 -18.75 -19.79
CA LYS A 169 1.04 -18.55 -18.97
C LYS A 169 0.75 -18.38 -17.46
N LYS A 170 -0.20 -19.17 -16.93
CA LYS A 170 -0.71 -19.12 -15.53
C LYS A 170 -1.46 -17.83 -15.16
N ALA A 171 -1.78 -16.95 -16.11
CA ALA A 171 -2.71 -15.85 -15.94
C ALA A 171 -4.10 -16.24 -16.46
N ARG A 172 -5.13 -15.53 -15.99
CA ARG A 172 -6.51 -15.66 -16.47
C ARG A 172 -7.20 -14.30 -16.38
N LEU A 173 -8.16 -14.06 -17.27
CA LEU A 173 -8.89 -12.80 -17.33
C LEU A 173 -10.39 -12.99 -17.03
N ILE A 174 -11.00 -11.92 -16.54
CA ILE A 174 -12.44 -11.76 -16.35
C ILE A 174 -12.87 -10.61 -17.25
N ASN A 175 -13.86 -10.83 -18.11
CA ASN A 175 -14.57 -9.75 -18.79
C ASN A 175 -15.88 -9.51 -18.05
N CYS A 176 -16.22 -8.24 -17.81
CA CYS A 176 -17.46 -7.86 -17.16
C CYS A 176 -18.25 -6.91 -18.06
N THR A 177 -19.54 -7.17 -18.23
CA THR A 177 -20.46 -6.25 -18.90
C THR A 177 -21.26 -5.52 -17.84
N PHE A 178 -21.16 -4.20 -17.80
CA PHE A 178 -21.93 -3.42 -16.84
C PHE A 178 -23.43 -3.47 -17.16
N ASN A 179 -24.24 -3.91 -16.19
CA ASN A 179 -25.71 -3.92 -16.29
C ASN A 179 -26.40 -3.30 -15.07
N GLU A 180 -25.64 -2.60 -14.22
CA GLU A 180 -26.13 -1.88 -13.05
C GLU A 180 -27.05 -2.73 -12.14
N PRO A 181 -26.58 -3.89 -11.63
CA PRO A 181 -27.41 -4.77 -10.81
C PRO A 181 -27.86 -4.03 -9.54
N PRO A 182 -29.06 -4.31 -8.97
CA PRO A 182 -29.49 -3.68 -7.72
C PRO A 182 -28.46 -3.93 -6.60
N LEU A 183 -27.99 -2.85 -5.99
CA LEU A 183 -26.94 -2.91 -4.97
C LEU A 183 -27.22 -1.90 -3.87
N ALA A 184 -27.26 -2.37 -2.61
CA ALA A 184 -27.34 -1.48 -1.47
C ALA A 184 -26.03 -0.71 -1.28
N ASP A 185 -26.15 0.54 -0.86
CA ASP A 185 -25.02 1.34 -0.42
C ASP A 185 -24.30 0.67 0.76
N ALA A 186 -22.99 0.84 0.78
CA ALA A 186 -22.13 0.33 1.84
C ALA A 186 -21.18 1.43 2.31
N PRO A 187 -20.83 1.48 3.61
CA PRO A 187 -19.91 2.47 4.13
C PRO A 187 -18.51 2.30 3.54
N GLN A 188 -17.78 3.40 3.39
CA GLN A 188 -16.38 3.37 2.92
C GLN A 188 -15.39 2.78 3.94
N THR A 189 -15.78 2.76 5.23
CA THR A 189 -14.94 2.28 6.33
C THR A 189 -15.62 1.16 7.10
N VAL A 190 -14.82 0.23 7.62
CA VAL A 190 -15.24 -0.67 8.69
C VAL A 190 -14.75 -0.11 10.02
N SER A 191 -15.65 -0.08 11.01
CA SER A 191 -15.39 0.54 12.29
C SER A 191 -15.54 -0.46 13.44
N TRP A 192 -14.70 -0.35 14.46
CA TRP A 192 -14.77 -1.14 15.69
C TRP A 192 -14.25 -0.33 16.88
N LYS A 193 -14.70 -0.68 18.09
CA LYS A 193 -14.25 -0.05 19.35
C LYS A 193 -12.88 -0.58 19.75
N LEU A 194 -11.97 0.31 20.14
CA LEU A 194 -10.68 -0.09 20.70
C LEU A 194 -10.84 -0.40 22.20
N GLU A 195 -10.60 -1.65 22.58
CA GLU A 195 -10.69 -2.13 23.96
C GLU A 195 -9.89 -1.24 24.93
N GLY A 196 -10.48 -0.89 26.07
CA GLY A 196 -9.82 -0.10 27.11
C GLY A 196 -9.77 1.41 26.83
N THR A 197 -10.47 1.88 25.79
CA THR A 197 -10.56 3.29 25.40
C THR A 197 -11.99 3.65 24.99
N ASP A 198 -12.29 4.94 24.87
CA ASP A 198 -13.54 5.42 24.27
C ASP A 198 -13.49 5.46 22.72
N TRP A 199 -12.32 5.14 22.15
CA TRP A 199 -12.02 5.34 20.73
C TRP A 199 -12.73 4.33 19.82
N THR A 200 -13.12 4.84 18.65
CA THR A 200 -13.66 4.06 17.53
C THR A 200 -12.70 4.15 16.36
N ILE A 201 -12.22 3.01 15.89
CA ILE A 201 -11.21 2.91 14.84
C ILE A 201 -11.89 2.61 13.51
N HIS A 202 -11.78 3.54 12.58
CA HIS A 202 -12.26 3.51 11.21
C HIS A 202 -11.17 3.02 10.26
N ASN A 203 -11.51 2.13 9.34
CA ASN A 203 -10.55 1.47 8.46
C ASN A 203 -11.06 1.42 7.02
N HIS A 204 -10.34 2.07 6.11
CA HIS A 204 -10.55 1.96 4.68
C HIS A 204 -10.24 0.55 4.14
N ALA A 205 -10.55 0.33 2.86
CA ALA A 205 -10.70 -0.99 2.26
C ALA A 205 -9.41 -1.84 2.26
N ASN A 206 -8.25 -1.20 2.09
CA ASN A 206 -6.96 -1.89 1.97
C ASN A 206 -6.10 -1.82 3.25
N VAL A 207 -6.62 -1.25 4.34
CA VAL A 207 -5.87 -1.05 5.58
C VAL A 207 -5.58 -2.39 6.28
N PHE A 208 -4.36 -2.53 6.80
CA PHE A 208 -3.94 -3.72 7.55
C PHE A 208 -4.82 -3.95 8.78
N SER A 209 -5.18 -5.21 9.03
CA SER A 209 -6.04 -5.63 10.15
C SER A 209 -7.35 -4.82 10.27
N ARG A 210 -7.95 -4.41 9.15
CA ARG A 210 -9.11 -3.49 9.14
C ARG A 210 -10.34 -3.92 9.95
N THR A 211 -10.51 -5.22 10.23
CA THR A 211 -11.69 -5.74 10.93
C THR A 211 -11.54 -5.80 12.46
N GLY A 212 -10.36 -5.51 13.00
CA GLY A 212 -10.12 -5.53 14.45
C GLY A 212 -8.66 -5.26 14.82
N LEU A 213 -8.40 -5.04 16.11
CA LEU A 213 -7.05 -4.74 16.59
C LEU A 213 -6.08 -5.89 16.31
N ASP A 214 -4.98 -5.59 15.61
CA ASP A 214 -3.86 -6.52 15.41
C ASP A 214 -3.26 -6.94 16.75
N ILE A 215 -2.97 -8.23 16.89
CA ILE A 215 -2.42 -8.79 18.13
C ILE A 215 -0.96 -8.35 18.37
N GLY A 216 -0.21 -8.03 17.32
CA GLY A 216 1.12 -7.44 17.41
C GLY A 216 1.04 -5.99 17.90
N ALA A 217 0.18 -5.18 17.29
CA ALA A 217 -0.09 -3.81 17.71
C ALA A 217 -0.58 -3.74 19.17
N ARG A 218 -1.52 -4.61 19.58
CA ARG A 218 -1.98 -4.72 20.97
C ARG A 218 -0.83 -4.97 21.94
N PHE A 219 0.10 -5.87 21.60
CA PHE A 219 1.28 -6.12 22.42
C PHE A 219 2.23 -4.93 22.41
N PHE A 220 2.38 -4.25 21.28
CA PHE A 220 3.25 -3.09 21.16
C PHE A 220 2.78 -1.91 22.02
N MET A 221 1.48 -1.62 22.03
CA MET A 221 0.84 -0.55 22.82
C MET A 221 1.17 -0.63 24.33
N GLN A 222 1.36 -1.84 24.86
CA GLN A 222 1.70 -2.08 26.27
C GLN A 222 3.12 -1.65 26.63
N HIS A 223 3.99 -1.48 25.64
CA HIS A 223 5.43 -1.24 25.80
C HIS A 223 5.91 -0.01 25.03
N LEU A 224 4.98 0.87 24.61
CA LEU A 224 5.34 2.14 23.98
C LEU A 224 6.07 3.04 24.99
N PRO A 225 7.09 3.79 24.55
CA PRO A 225 7.71 4.83 25.35
C PRO A 225 6.71 5.94 25.70
N GLU A 226 6.94 6.56 26.86
CA GLU A 226 6.15 7.63 27.44
C GLU A 226 7.06 8.83 27.76
N ASN A 227 6.46 10.01 27.97
CA ASN A 227 7.18 11.27 28.23
C ASN A 227 8.17 11.65 27.10
N LEU A 228 7.84 11.30 25.85
CA LEU A 228 8.56 11.75 24.68
C LEU A 228 8.21 13.22 24.36
N GLU A 229 9.19 13.91 23.78
CA GLU A 229 9.09 15.29 23.29
C GLU A 229 9.56 15.37 21.84
N GLY A 230 9.30 16.51 21.20
CA GLY A 230 9.72 16.76 19.82
C GLY A 230 8.88 15.96 18.82
N GLU A 231 9.47 15.61 17.67
CA GLU A 231 8.77 14.86 16.63
C GLU A 231 9.06 13.36 16.73
N ILE A 232 7.99 12.57 16.71
CA ILE A 232 8.03 11.11 16.74
C ILE A 232 7.22 10.53 15.59
N VAL A 233 7.58 9.35 15.11
CA VAL A 233 7.00 8.77 13.88
C VAL A 233 6.27 7.47 14.19
N ASP A 234 5.05 7.33 13.68
CA ASP A 234 4.39 6.04 13.47
C ASP A 234 4.64 5.60 12.02
N LEU A 235 5.63 4.71 11.83
CA LEU A 235 6.16 4.31 10.53
C LEU A 235 5.50 3.01 10.05
N GLY A 236 4.67 3.12 9.02
CA GLY A 236 3.71 2.08 8.62
C GLY A 236 2.47 2.15 9.50
N CYS A 237 1.86 3.35 9.58
CA CYS A 237 0.85 3.65 10.58
C CYS A 237 -0.46 2.87 10.41
N GLY A 238 -0.79 2.38 9.20
CA GLY A 238 -2.01 1.62 8.98
C GLY A 238 -3.26 2.42 9.36
N ASN A 239 -4.03 1.96 10.35
CA ASN A 239 -5.18 2.70 10.88
C ASN A 239 -4.81 3.76 11.95
N GLY A 240 -3.53 3.90 12.29
CA GLY A 240 -3.03 4.94 13.19
C GLY A 240 -3.18 4.63 14.66
N VAL A 241 -3.59 3.42 15.07
CA VAL A 241 -3.78 3.07 16.49
C VAL A 241 -2.51 3.29 17.32
N ILE A 242 -1.32 3.00 16.77
CA ILE A 242 -0.05 3.26 17.45
C ILE A 242 0.14 4.77 17.63
N GLY A 243 -0.01 5.56 16.57
CA GLY A 243 0.07 7.02 16.63
C GLY A 243 -0.97 7.68 17.55
N LEU A 244 -2.22 7.20 17.60
CA LEU A 244 -3.23 7.65 18.59
C LEU A 244 -2.75 7.40 20.02
N THR A 245 -2.26 6.18 20.29
CA THR A 245 -1.73 5.83 21.61
C THR A 245 -0.51 6.67 21.97
N LEU A 246 0.33 7.03 20.99
CA LEU A 246 1.47 7.93 21.19
C LEU A 246 1.03 9.36 21.50
N LEU A 247 0.00 9.89 20.83
CA LEU A 247 -0.53 11.23 21.09
C LEU A 247 -1.10 11.35 22.51
N ASP A 248 -1.78 10.31 22.98
CA ASP A 248 -2.36 10.20 24.33
C ASP A 248 -1.26 10.11 25.41
N LYS A 249 -0.29 9.23 25.21
CA LYS A 249 0.81 9.00 26.16
C LYS A 249 1.88 10.09 26.19
N ASN A 250 1.98 10.91 25.16
CA ASN A 250 3.06 11.90 25.00
C ASN A 250 2.49 13.29 24.66
N PRO A 251 1.95 14.03 25.64
CA PRO A 251 1.29 15.32 25.40
C PRO A 251 2.19 16.41 24.79
N GLN A 252 3.52 16.29 24.97
CA GLN A 252 4.51 17.24 24.47
C GLN A 252 5.12 16.84 23.11
N ALA A 253 4.78 15.66 22.58
CA ALA A 253 5.27 15.19 21.29
C ALA A 253 4.31 15.57 20.15
N LYS A 254 4.89 15.73 18.96
CA LYS A 254 4.18 15.75 17.69
C LYS A 254 4.35 14.41 17.00
N VAL A 255 3.27 13.85 16.44
CA VAL A 255 3.27 12.54 15.79
C VAL A 255 3.16 12.70 14.29
N VAL A 256 4.12 12.12 13.56
CA VAL A 256 4.09 11.98 12.11
C VAL A 256 3.59 10.57 11.77
N PHE A 257 2.43 10.49 11.14
CA PHE A 257 1.82 9.25 10.64
C PHE A 257 2.29 9.01 9.21
N VAL A 258 3.04 7.94 8.99
CA VAL A 258 3.67 7.65 7.69
C VAL A 258 3.21 6.29 7.18
N ASP A 259 2.71 6.23 5.95
CA ASP A 259 2.40 4.96 5.27
C ASP A 259 2.60 5.09 3.76
N GLU A 260 2.80 3.96 3.07
CA GLU A 260 2.83 3.94 1.60
C GLU A 260 1.41 3.95 1.00
N SER A 261 0.42 3.54 1.79
CA SER A 261 -0.99 3.46 1.41
C SER A 261 -1.72 4.78 1.72
N PRO A 262 -2.24 5.48 0.70
CA PRO A 262 -3.13 6.62 0.90
C PRO A 262 -4.33 6.31 1.83
N MET A 263 -4.93 5.11 1.71
CA MET A 263 -6.04 4.67 2.58
C MET A 263 -5.64 4.50 4.03
N ALA A 264 -4.41 4.07 4.32
CA ALA A 264 -3.86 4.00 5.67
C ALA A 264 -3.70 5.41 6.26
N VAL A 265 -3.07 6.32 5.51
CA VAL A 265 -2.92 7.72 5.95
C VAL A 265 -4.28 8.38 6.17
N ALA A 266 -5.24 8.17 5.27
CA ALA A 266 -6.61 8.66 5.42
C ALA A 266 -7.32 8.07 6.65
N SER A 267 -7.14 6.78 6.93
CA SER A 267 -7.72 6.12 8.11
C SER A 267 -7.09 6.64 9.40
N SER A 268 -5.78 6.84 9.41
CA SER A 268 -5.05 7.42 10.54
C SER A 268 -5.54 8.84 10.84
N ARG A 269 -5.68 9.68 9.81
CA ARG A 269 -6.25 11.02 9.92
C ARG A 269 -7.66 10.99 10.49
N LEU A 270 -8.55 10.20 9.89
CA LEU A 270 -9.93 10.06 10.33
C LEU A 270 -10.01 9.62 11.80
N ASN A 271 -9.12 8.73 12.23
CA ASN A 271 -9.10 8.25 13.61
C ASN A 271 -8.61 9.30 14.60
N VAL A 272 -7.67 10.16 14.23
CA VAL A 272 -7.31 11.31 15.08
C VAL A 272 -8.48 12.30 15.14
N GLU A 273 -9.03 12.69 13.99
CA GLU A 273 -10.16 13.63 13.89
C GLU A 273 -11.39 13.17 14.69
N THR A 274 -11.65 11.86 14.70
CA THR A 274 -12.83 11.29 15.37
C THR A 274 -12.63 11.16 16.88
N ASN A 275 -11.43 10.80 17.32
CA ASN A 275 -11.20 10.34 18.70
C ASN A 275 -10.46 11.35 19.57
N MET A 276 -9.63 12.20 18.97
CA MET A 276 -8.78 13.19 19.66
C MET A 276 -8.57 14.44 18.76
N PRO A 277 -9.65 15.12 18.31
CA PRO A 277 -9.53 16.26 17.40
C PRO A 277 -8.66 17.40 17.97
N GLU A 278 -8.60 17.54 19.30
CA GLU A 278 -7.74 18.50 20.00
C GLU A 278 -6.24 18.22 19.84
N ALA A 279 -5.84 17.03 19.38
CA ALA A 279 -4.45 16.67 19.12
C ALA A 279 -4.03 16.90 17.65
N LEU A 280 -4.93 17.35 16.77
CA LEU A 280 -4.65 17.52 15.33
C LEU A 280 -3.51 18.50 15.04
N ASP A 281 -3.34 19.54 15.86
CA ASP A 281 -2.25 20.52 15.73
C ASP A 281 -0.86 19.92 15.97
N ARG A 282 -0.81 18.74 16.60
CA ARG A 282 0.40 17.94 16.84
C ARG A 282 0.58 16.82 15.82
N CYS A 283 -0.25 16.74 14.78
CA CYS A 283 -0.21 15.66 13.81
C CYS A 283 0.32 16.10 12.44
N GLU A 284 1.17 15.29 11.83
CA GLU A 284 1.52 15.34 10.40
C GLU A 284 1.14 14.01 9.77
N PHE A 285 0.53 14.04 8.58
CA PHE A 285 0.10 12.85 7.85
C PHE A 285 0.82 12.81 6.51
N MET A 286 1.62 11.77 6.29
CA MET A 286 2.55 11.69 5.18
C MET A 286 2.37 10.36 4.42
N ILE A 287 2.04 10.46 3.13
CA ILE A 287 2.12 9.33 2.21
C ILE A 287 3.57 9.26 1.69
N ASN A 288 4.30 8.18 1.97
CA ASN A 288 5.70 8.07 1.56
C ASN A 288 6.21 6.61 1.51
N ASN A 289 7.29 6.38 0.75
CA ASN A 289 8.10 5.17 0.85
C ASN A 289 8.97 5.25 2.11
N ALA A 290 8.46 4.71 3.22
CA ALA A 290 9.07 4.84 4.53
C ALA A 290 9.45 6.31 4.81
N LEU A 291 10.73 6.66 5.00
CA LEU A 291 11.15 8.05 5.22
C LEU A 291 12.02 8.59 4.07
N SER A 292 11.79 8.14 2.85
CA SER A 292 12.48 8.64 1.66
C SER A 292 12.35 10.16 1.54
N GLY A 293 13.44 10.86 1.22
CA GLY A 293 13.46 12.33 1.12
C GLY A 293 13.35 13.11 2.45
N VAL A 294 13.04 12.46 3.57
CA VAL A 294 12.96 13.12 4.88
C VAL A 294 14.35 13.48 5.39
N GLU A 295 14.51 14.62 6.06
CA GLU A 295 15.79 15.09 6.58
C GLU A 295 16.43 14.14 7.62
N PRO A 296 17.77 13.99 7.63
CA PRO A 296 18.45 13.25 8.68
C PRO A 296 18.40 14.04 10.01
N PHE A 297 18.45 13.33 11.14
CA PHE A 297 18.46 13.93 12.49
C PHE A 297 17.24 14.81 12.85
N ARG A 298 16.07 14.48 12.30
CA ARG A 298 14.79 15.16 12.57
C ARG A 298 14.10 14.61 13.83
N PHE A 299 13.98 13.29 13.95
CA PHE A 299 13.06 12.66 14.90
C PHE A 299 13.71 12.25 16.22
N ASN A 300 12.95 12.34 17.31
CA ASN A 300 13.33 11.86 18.63
C ASN A 300 13.05 10.35 18.77
N ALA A 301 11.95 9.86 18.20
CA ALA A 301 11.62 8.45 18.20
C ALA A 301 10.95 8.01 16.88
N VAL A 302 11.15 6.75 16.50
CA VAL A 302 10.44 6.09 15.41
C VAL A 302 9.86 4.80 15.94
N LEU A 303 8.59 4.57 15.69
CA LEU A 303 7.86 3.37 16.09
C LEU A 303 7.37 2.66 14.83
N CYS A 304 7.53 1.34 14.78
CA CYS A 304 7.23 0.60 13.56
C CYS A 304 6.71 -0.80 13.89
N ASN A 305 5.59 -1.18 13.27
CA ASN A 305 5.13 -2.56 13.17
C ASN A 305 5.33 -3.00 11.71
N PRO A 306 6.53 -3.47 11.31
CA PRO A 306 6.84 -3.72 9.90
C PRO A 306 5.91 -4.77 9.29
N PRO A 307 5.59 -4.69 7.99
CA PRO A 307 4.72 -5.64 7.33
C PRO A 307 5.27 -7.08 7.45
N PHE A 308 4.38 -8.02 7.72
CA PHE A 308 4.73 -9.43 7.85
C PHE A 308 3.94 -10.30 6.87
N HIS A 309 4.65 -11.06 6.04
CA HIS A 309 4.09 -12.19 5.33
C HIS A 309 4.96 -13.41 5.63
N GLN A 310 4.32 -14.46 6.13
CA GLN A 310 4.97 -15.77 6.23
C GLN A 310 5.40 -16.15 4.81
N GLN A 311 6.71 -16.32 4.59
CA GLN A 311 7.35 -16.95 3.41
C GLN A 311 7.87 -16.07 2.25
N HIS A 312 8.09 -14.76 2.38
CA HIS A 312 8.72 -13.99 1.29
C HIS A 312 9.95 -13.18 1.72
N ALA A 313 11.09 -13.41 1.05
CA ALA A 313 12.31 -12.59 1.17
C ALA A 313 12.06 -11.09 0.93
N LEU A 314 10.98 -10.75 0.23
CA LEU A 314 10.53 -9.38 -0.02
C LEU A 314 10.15 -8.61 1.24
N THR A 315 9.46 -9.22 2.22
CA THR A 315 9.05 -8.49 3.45
C THR A 315 10.24 -8.14 4.32
N ASP A 316 11.29 -8.96 4.26
CA ASP A 316 12.52 -8.75 5.00
C ASP A 316 13.34 -7.56 4.47
N ASN A 317 13.28 -7.32 3.15
CA ASN A 317 13.89 -6.15 2.52
C ASN A 317 13.16 -4.85 2.88
N VAL A 318 11.83 -4.86 2.92
CA VAL A 318 11.02 -3.69 3.31
C VAL A 318 11.31 -3.27 4.76
N ALA A 319 11.29 -4.23 5.69
CA ALA A 319 11.62 -3.94 7.09
C ALA A 319 13.07 -3.42 7.24
N TRP A 320 14.02 -3.98 6.48
CA TRP A 320 15.39 -3.51 6.46
C TRP A 320 15.52 -2.05 5.98
N GLU A 321 14.84 -1.69 4.89
CA GLU A 321 14.77 -0.31 4.39
C GLU A 321 14.18 0.64 5.44
N MET A 322 13.06 0.26 6.07
CA MET A 322 12.44 1.02 7.15
C MET A 322 13.42 1.26 8.31
N PHE A 323 14.21 0.27 8.72
CA PHE A 323 15.20 0.41 9.79
C PHE A 323 16.36 1.34 9.40
N HIS A 324 16.81 1.28 8.15
CA HIS A 324 17.83 2.19 7.63
C HIS A 324 17.34 3.64 7.58
N HIS A 325 16.10 3.85 7.12
CA HIS A 325 15.43 5.13 7.12
C HIS A 325 15.23 5.68 8.53
N ALA A 326 14.75 4.86 9.46
CA ALA A 326 14.65 5.22 10.87
C ALA A 326 16.01 5.67 11.43
N ARG A 327 17.09 4.88 11.23
CA ARG A 327 18.43 5.27 11.69
C ARG A 327 18.89 6.59 11.09
N ARG A 328 18.62 6.84 9.81
CA ARG A 328 19.04 8.07 9.13
C ARG A 328 18.32 9.29 9.72
N CYS A 329 17.00 9.21 9.87
CA CYS A 329 16.16 10.33 10.29
C CYS A 329 16.14 10.56 11.80
N LEU A 330 16.50 9.59 12.64
CA LEU A 330 16.63 9.79 14.09
C LEU A 330 17.76 10.78 14.43
N LYS A 331 17.55 11.58 15.47
CA LYS A 331 18.59 12.36 16.18
C LYS A 331 19.56 11.42 16.89
N ILE A 332 20.76 11.92 17.23
CA ILE A 332 21.66 11.18 18.13
C ILE A 332 20.91 10.96 19.46
N ASN A 333 21.01 9.75 20.00
CA ASN A 333 20.23 9.24 21.14
C ASN A 333 18.73 9.06 20.88
N GLY A 334 18.24 9.34 19.67
CA GLY A 334 16.89 8.99 19.28
C GLY A 334 16.70 7.48 19.15
N GLU A 335 15.48 7.01 19.36
CA GLU A 335 15.17 5.60 19.57
C GLU A 335 14.26 5.04 18.47
N LEU A 336 14.59 3.86 17.96
CA LEU A 336 13.71 3.03 17.15
C LEU A 336 13.09 1.96 18.05
N TYR A 337 11.77 1.90 18.11
CA TYR A 337 11.02 0.80 18.70
C TYR A 337 10.31 0.01 17.61
N ILE A 338 10.39 -1.32 17.69
CA ILE A 338 9.64 -2.20 16.79
C ILE A 338 8.94 -3.31 17.54
N VAL A 339 7.81 -3.77 17.00
CA VAL A 339 7.22 -5.07 17.31
C VAL A 339 7.42 -6.00 16.12
N ALA A 340 7.75 -7.27 16.39
CA ALA A 340 7.95 -8.26 15.33
C ALA A 340 7.63 -9.67 15.82
N ASN A 341 7.40 -10.60 14.88
CA ASN A 341 7.33 -12.02 15.20
C ASN A 341 8.68 -12.52 15.73
N ARG A 342 8.65 -13.33 16.80
CA ARG A 342 9.85 -13.81 17.51
C ARG A 342 10.83 -14.62 16.68
N HIS A 343 10.35 -15.29 15.63
CA HIS A 343 11.19 -16.11 14.76
C HIS A 343 11.99 -15.29 13.74
N LEU A 344 11.70 -13.99 13.59
CA LEU A 344 12.44 -13.10 12.69
C LEU A 344 13.71 -12.61 13.39
N ASP A 345 14.81 -12.57 12.65
CA ASP A 345 16.12 -12.23 13.20
C ASP A 345 16.37 -10.71 13.33
N TYR A 346 15.32 -9.95 13.68
CA TYR A 346 15.38 -8.49 13.70
C TYR A 346 16.30 -7.95 14.80
N PHE A 347 16.54 -8.69 15.89
CA PHE A 347 17.50 -8.29 16.91
C PHE A 347 18.92 -8.14 16.33
N HIS A 348 19.41 -9.14 15.58
CA HIS A 348 20.74 -9.07 14.98
C HIS A 348 20.80 -8.05 13.85
N LYS A 349 19.73 -7.90 13.07
CA LYS A 349 19.62 -6.84 12.05
C LYS A 349 19.71 -5.45 12.66
N LEU A 350 18.96 -5.17 13.74
CA LEU A 350 19.04 -3.90 14.45
C LEU A 350 20.43 -3.67 15.04
N LYS A 351 21.08 -4.68 15.64
CA LYS A 351 22.48 -4.55 16.09
C LYS A 351 23.43 -4.22 14.95
N LYS A 352 23.24 -4.82 13.76
CA LYS A 352 24.06 -4.53 12.57
C LYS A 352 23.85 -3.09 12.08
N ILE A 353 22.62 -2.59 12.12
CA ILE A 353 22.27 -1.25 11.63
C ILE A 353 22.65 -0.15 12.64
N PHE A 354 22.32 -0.33 13.92
CA PHE A 354 22.45 0.68 14.99
C PHE A 354 23.66 0.48 15.90
N GLY A 355 24.34 -0.67 15.83
CA GLY A 355 25.42 -1.05 16.76
C GLY A 355 24.92 -1.54 18.13
N ASN A 356 23.62 -1.46 18.41
CA ASN A 356 22.99 -1.89 19.65
C ASN A 356 21.54 -2.35 19.38
N CYS A 357 20.99 -3.16 20.28
CA CYS A 357 19.59 -3.53 20.32
C CYS A 357 19.29 -4.10 21.71
N THR A 358 18.13 -3.76 22.27
CA THR A 358 17.65 -4.24 23.57
C THR A 358 16.26 -4.83 23.37
N THR A 359 16.02 -6.00 23.96
CA THR A 359 14.67 -6.57 24.05
C THR A 359 13.93 -5.90 25.19
N ILE A 360 12.85 -5.18 24.87
CA ILE A 360 12.00 -4.51 25.87
C ILE A 360 11.01 -5.49 26.47
N ALA A 361 10.38 -6.31 25.61
CA ALA A 361 9.42 -7.31 26.04
C ALA A 361 9.36 -8.46 25.02
N THR A 362 8.92 -9.63 25.48
CA THR A 362 8.64 -10.78 24.62
C THR A 362 7.44 -11.53 25.18
N ASN A 363 6.58 -12.04 24.30
CA ASN A 363 5.53 -12.99 24.66
C ASN A 363 5.71 -14.31 23.87
N ASN A 364 4.66 -15.13 23.71
CA ASN A 364 4.78 -16.37 22.96
C ASN A 364 5.03 -16.17 21.45
N LYS A 365 4.51 -15.09 20.86
CA LYS A 365 4.52 -14.83 19.40
C LYS A 365 5.37 -13.63 18.99
N PHE A 366 5.38 -12.57 19.78
CA PHE A 366 5.95 -11.27 19.45
C PHE A 366 7.08 -10.86 20.39
N VAL A 367 7.97 -10.02 19.88
CA VAL A 367 9.04 -9.35 20.62
C VAL A 367 8.97 -7.85 20.34
N VAL A 368 9.13 -7.04 21.38
CA VAL A 368 9.34 -5.59 21.26
C VAL A 368 10.83 -5.32 21.43
N LEU A 369 11.44 -4.70 20.42
CA LEU A 369 12.86 -4.38 20.38
C LEU A 369 13.07 -2.88 20.34
N LYS A 370 14.16 -2.43 20.96
CA LYS A 370 14.61 -1.04 20.96
C LYS A 370 16.04 -0.94 20.44
N ALA A 371 16.31 0.03 19.58
CA ALA A 371 17.64 0.39 19.14
C ALA A 371 17.85 1.91 19.22
N VAL A 372 19.01 2.34 19.71
CA VAL A 372 19.34 3.77 19.89
C VAL A 372 20.31 4.22 18.80
N LYS A 373 20.07 5.38 18.20
CA LYS A 373 21.05 5.97 17.27
C LYS A 373 22.26 6.50 18.03
N LEU A 374 23.40 5.84 17.85
CA LEU A 374 24.67 6.27 18.42
C LEU A 374 25.30 7.40 17.57
N GLY A 375 25.98 8.34 18.22
CA GLY A 375 26.90 9.26 17.54
C GLY A 375 28.07 8.48 16.92
N ARG A 376 28.72 9.04 15.89
CA ARG A 376 29.97 8.43 15.37
C ARG A 376 30.98 8.37 16.53
N ARG A 377 31.46 7.16 16.85
CA ARG A 377 32.67 7.01 17.67
C ARG A 377 33.80 7.69 16.89
N ARG A 378 34.42 8.71 17.49
CA ARG A 378 35.66 9.30 16.97
C ARG A 378 36.78 8.28 17.05
#